data_AF-A0A7V1L3K5-F1
#
_entry.id   AF-A0A7V1L3K5-F1
#
_cell.length_a   1.000
_cell.length_b   1.000
_cell.length_c   1.000
_cell.angle_alpha   90.00
_cell.angle_beta   90.00
_cell.angle_gamma   90.00
#
_symmetry.space_group_name_H-M   'P 1'
#
loop_
_entity.id
_entity.type
_entity.pdbx_description
1 polymer ?
#
loop_
_entity_poly.entity_id
_entity_poly.type
_entity_poly.pdbx_seq_one_letter_code
_entity_poly.pdbx_strand_id
1 'polypeptide(L)'
;MDLNKVSKQFCENIIVGYTPESFVLAMLVGESGTAYALTPQHMKRLSQYLVDQVQEYEKKYQPIEAKWPPDVESPIQTTDLKGGTK
;
A
#
# COMPACT_ATOMS: atom_id res chain seq x y z
N MET A 1 -0.98 18.65 -14.79
CA MET A 1 -2.02 18.44 -13.77
C MET A 1 -1.67 19.31 -12.57
N ASP A 2 -2.58 20.16 -12.10
CA ASP A 2 -2.35 20.99 -10.92
C ASP A 2 -2.72 20.19 -9.66
N LEU A 3 -1.70 19.74 -8.92
CA LEU A 3 -1.85 18.93 -7.71
C LEU A 3 -2.62 19.64 -6.59
N ASN A 4 -2.79 20.97 -6.67
CA ASN A 4 -3.56 21.75 -5.70
C ASN A 4 -5.07 21.75 -5.97
N LYS A 5 -5.49 21.37 -7.19
CA LYS A 5 -6.92 21.32 -7.58
C LYS A 5 -7.54 19.94 -7.45
N VAL A 6 -6.74 18.92 -7.15
CA VAL A 6 -7.25 17.58 -6.85
C VAL A 6 -7.84 17.62 -5.43
N SER A 7 -9.09 17.18 -5.28
CA SER A 7 -9.70 16.99 -3.95
C SER A 7 -8.81 16.01 -3.17
N LYS A 8 -8.01 16.53 -2.23
CA LYS A 8 -7.06 15.74 -1.46
C LYS A 8 -7.87 14.99 -0.40
N GLN A 9 -8.30 13.78 -0.74
CA GLN A 9 -8.84 12.85 0.23
C GLN A 9 -7.69 12.14 0.93
N PHE A 10 -7.77 12.02 2.25
CA PHE A 10 -6.78 11.28 3.03
C PHE A 10 -6.97 9.79 2.75
N CYS A 11 -5.96 9.17 2.14
CA CYS A 11 -5.94 7.72 1.97
C CYS A 11 -5.64 7.08 3.32
N GLU A 12 -6.60 6.33 3.83
CA GLU A 12 -6.52 5.70 5.15
C GLU A 12 -5.77 4.37 5.07
N ASN A 13 -5.90 3.65 3.96
CA ASN A 13 -5.26 2.36 3.79
C ASN A 13 -4.89 2.09 2.33
N ILE A 14 -3.74 1.46 2.13
CA ILE A 14 -3.22 1.04 0.83
C ILE A 14 -2.96 -0.46 0.89
N ILE A 15 -3.63 -1.21 0.02
CA ILE A 15 -3.48 -2.66 -0.09
C ILE A 15 -2.82 -2.98 -1.44
N VAL A 16 -1.78 -3.80 -1.42
CA VAL A 16 -1.09 -4.26 -2.63
C VAL A 16 -1.10 -5.78 -2.67
N GLY A 17 -1.63 -6.33 -3.75
CA GLY A 17 -1.57 -7.76 -4.07
C GLY A 17 -0.93 -7.99 -5.44
N TYR A 18 -0.55 -9.23 -5.73
CA TYR A 18 -0.01 -9.59 -7.04
C TYR A 18 -0.43 -10.98 -7.50
N THR A 19 -0.43 -11.13 -8.82
CA THR A 19 -0.53 -12.38 -9.56
C THR A 19 0.71 -12.48 -10.47
N PRO A 20 0.98 -13.62 -11.12
CA PRO A 20 2.10 -13.72 -12.07
C PRO A 20 2.04 -12.69 -13.22
N GLU A 21 0.85 -12.21 -13.56
CA GLU A 21 0.62 -11.37 -14.74
C GLU A 21 0.42 -9.88 -14.39
N SER A 22 -0.04 -9.58 -13.17
CA SER A 22 -0.39 -8.21 -12.77
C SER A 22 -0.28 -7.98 -11.26
N PHE A 23 -0.11 -6.71 -10.89
CA PHE A 23 -0.24 -6.22 -9.52
C PHE A 23 -1.57 -5.50 -9.38
N VAL A 24 -2.19 -5.62 -8.21
CA VAL A 24 -3.40 -4.87 -7.86
C VAL A 24 -3.05 -3.94 -6.70
N LEU A 25 -3.26 -2.64 -6.92
CA LEU A 25 -3.11 -1.59 -5.91
C LEU A 25 -4.51 -1.06 -5.58
N ALA A 26 -4.96 -1.22 -4.35
CA ALA A 26 -6.21 -0.65 -3.86
C ALA A 26 -5.93 0.46 -2.84
N MET A 27 -6.54 1.62 -3.05
CA MET A 27 -6.50 2.76 -2.13
C MET A 27 -7.88 2.99 -1.55
N LEU A 28 -7.97 3.02 -0.22
CA LEU A 28 -9.21 3.12 0.55
C LEU A 28 -9.29 4.49 1.24
N VAL A 29 -10.49 5.08 1.20
CA VAL A 29 -10.88 6.35 1.85
C VAL A 29 -12.29 6.14 2.43
N GLY A 30 -12.41 6.12 3.76
CA GLY A 30 -13.63 5.70 4.44
C GLY A 30 -14.14 4.34 3.94
N GLU A 31 -15.39 4.28 3.50
CA GLU A 31 -16.02 3.07 2.95
C GLU A 31 -15.77 2.89 1.44
N SER A 32 -15.09 3.85 0.79
CA SER A 32 -14.84 3.82 -0.65
C SER A 32 -13.42 3.36 -0.98
N GLY A 33 -13.29 2.45 -1.94
CA GLY A 33 -12.00 1.95 -2.41
C GLY A 33 -11.91 1.96 -3.92
N THR A 34 -10.78 2.42 -4.46
CA THR A 34 -10.48 2.26 -5.90
C THR A 34 -9.29 1.33 -6.06
N ALA A 35 -9.47 0.30 -6.89
CA ALA A 35 -8.43 -0.66 -7.24
C ALA A 35 -7.92 -0.43 -8.66
N TYR A 36 -6.61 -0.52 -8.83
CA TYR A 36 -5.92 -0.38 -10.11
C TYR A 36 -5.10 -1.63 -10.39
N ALA A 37 -5.23 -2.16 -11.60
CA ALA A 37 -4.36 -3.21 -12.12
C ALA A 37 -3.15 -2.57 -12.81
N LEU A 38 -1.95 -2.99 -12.38
CA LEU A 38 -0.67 -2.51 -12.88
C LEU A 38 0.10 -3.69 -13.46
N THR A 39 0.77 -3.49 -14.59
CA THR A 39 1.73 -4.50 -15.07
C THR A 39 2.97 -4.52 -14.17
N PRO A 40 3.73 -5.63 -14.11
CA PRO A 40 4.94 -5.72 -13.28
C PRO A 40 5.95 -4.59 -13.55
N GLN A 41 6.09 -4.17 -14.82
CA GLN A 41 6.98 -3.08 -15.19
C GLN A 41 6.53 -1.73 -14.61
N HIS A 42 5.23 -1.44 -14.65
CA HIS A 42 4.67 -0.22 -14.05
C HIS A 42 4.83 -0.22 -12.54
N MET A 43 4.55 -1.36 -11.88
CA MET A 43 4.73 -1.48 -10.43
C MET A 43 6.20 -1.29 -10.01
N LYS A 44 7.16 -1.83 -10.79
CA LYS A 44 8.58 -1.63 -10.52
C LYS A 44 8.99 -0.16 -10.62
N ARG A 45 8.53 0.56 -11.64
CA ARG A 45 8.79 2.00 -11.78
C ARG A 45 8.13 2.81 -10.67
N LEU A 46 6.90 2.45 -10.29
CA LEU A 46 6.18 3.10 -9.20
C LEU A 46 6.92 2.95 -7.86
N SER A 47 7.39 1.75 -7.53
CA SER A 47 8.15 1.54 -6.28
C SER A 47 9.45 2.35 -6.23
N GLN A 48 10.20 2.43 -7.34
CA GLN A 48 11.39 3.27 -7.43
C GLN A 48 11.06 4.76 -7.25
N TYR A 49 10.00 5.22 -7.91
CA TYR A 49 9.55 6.60 -7.80
C TYR A 49 9.11 6.95 -6.37
N LEU A 50 8.38 6.06 -5.69
CA LEU A 50 7.97 6.28 -4.31
C LEU A 50 9.16 6.40 -3.36
N VAL A 51 10.19 5.56 -3.51
CA VAL A 51 11.42 5.64 -2.72
C VAL A 51 12.10 7.00 -2.91
N ASP A 52 12.23 7.45 -4.15
CA ASP A 52 12.84 8.75 -4.46
C ASP A 52 12.05 9.92 -3.85
N GLN A 53 10.72 9.91 -3.98
CA GLN A 53 9.86 10.95 -3.41
C GLN A 53 9.91 10.99 -1.87
N VAL A 54 9.97 9.83 -1.21
CA VAL A 54 10.14 9.76 0.25
C VAL A 54 11.50 10.32 0.65
N GLN A 55 12.58 9.94 -0.03
CA GLN A 55 13.91 10.47 0.25
C GLN A 55 14.00 11.99 0.05
N GLU A 56 13.40 12.52 -1.02
CA GLU A 56 13.36 13.97 -1.27
C GLU A 56 12.52 14.72 -0.23
N TYR A 57 11.47 14.09 0.30
CA TYR A 57 10.70 14.63 1.42
C TYR A 57 11.56 14.67 2.70
N GLU A 58 12.20 13.57 3.06
CA GLU A 58 13.03 13.48 4.27
C GLU A 58 14.24 14.44 4.25
N LYS A 59 14.80 14.74 3.07
CA LYS A 59 15.86 15.75 2.93
C LYS A 59 15.38 17.17 3.27
N LYS A 60 14.12 17.48 2.99
CA LYS A 60 13.52 18.81 3.20
C LYS A 60 12.86 18.95 4.57
N TYR A 61 12.43 17.83 5.14
CA TYR A 61 11.68 17.75 6.39
C TYR A 61 12.38 16.82 7.38
N GLN A 62 11.63 16.19 8.28
CA GLN A 62 12.19 15.25 9.25
C GLN A 62 12.18 13.82 8.69
N PRO A 63 13.11 12.96 9.17
CA PRO A 63 13.09 11.52 8.86
C PRO A 63 11.76 10.88 9.29
N ILE A 64 11.27 9.94 8.48
CA ILE A 64 10.05 9.21 8.78
C ILE A 64 10.40 7.96 9.58
N GLU A 65 10.07 7.92 10.87
CA GLU A 65 10.25 6.74 11.73
C GLU A 65 9.09 5.74 11.56
N ALA A 66 8.88 5.25 10.34
CA ALA A 66 7.88 4.22 10.05
C ALA A 66 8.55 2.86 9.79
N LYS A 67 8.15 1.83 10.55
CA LYS A 67 8.57 0.44 10.32
C LYS A 67 7.39 -0.35 9.76
N TRP A 68 7.60 -1.06 8.66
CA TRP A 68 6.63 -2.04 8.17
C TRP A 68 6.96 -3.41 8.80
N PRO A 69 6.11 -3.94 9.70
CA PRO A 69 6.33 -5.28 10.25
C PRO A 69 5.79 -6.33 9.25
N PRO A 70 6.64 -7.18 8.65
CA PRO A 70 6.19 -8.23 7.74
C PRO A 70 5.38 -9.34 8.43
N ASP A 71 5.55 -9.50 9.75
CA ASP A 71 5.07 -10.68 10.53
C ASP A 71 3.81 -10.43 11.37
N VAL A 72 3.12 -9.30 11.23
CA VAL A 72 1.82 -9.13 11.90
C VAL A 72 0.75 -9.79 11.04
N GLU A 73 0.65 -11.12 11.19
CA GLU A 73 -0.53 -11.86 10.74
C GLU A 73 -1.78 -11.20 11.33
N SER A 74 -2.76 -10.90 10.48
CA SER A 74 -4.02 -10.32 10.93
C SER A 74 -4.66 -11.27 11.96
N PRO A 75 -5.02 -10.81 13.18
CA PRO A 75 -5.55 -11.68 14.24
C PRO A 75 -6.75 -12.52 13.80
N ILE A 76 -7.55 -12.02 12.85
CA ILE A 76 -8.70 -12.71 12.24
C ILE A 76 -8.33 -14.04 11.57
N GLN A 77 -7.08 -14.24 11.13
CA GLN A 77 -6.65 -15.49 10.48
C GLN A 77 -6.22 -16.57 11.47
N THR A 78 -5.97 -16.24 12.75
CA THR A 78 -5.55 -17.24 13.76
C THR A 78 -6.71 -18.03 14.38
N THR A 79 -7.96 -17.61 14.16
CA THR A 79 -9.13 -18.27 14.77
C THR A 79 -9.59 -19.52 14.03
N ASP A 80 -9.32 -19.66 12.73
CA ASP A 80 -9.80 -20.81 11.93
C ASP A 80 -8.85 -22.03 11.92
N LEU A 81 -7.65 -21.92 12.49
CA LEU A 81 -6.67 -23.03 12.52
C LEU A 81 -6.64 -23.83 13.84
N LYS A 82 -7.48 -23.49 14.83
CA LYS A 82 -7.59 -24.22 16.11
C LYS A 82 -8.90 -24.99 16.25
N GLY A 83 -9.32 -25.69 15.20
CA GLY A 83 -10.60 -26.42 15.20
C GLY A 83 -10.61 -27.76 14.47
N GLY A 84 -9.46 -28.42 14.29
CA GLY A 84 -9.42 -29.68 13.53
C GLY A 84 -8.20 -30.53 13.81
N THR A 85 -8.13 -31.16 14.98
CA THR A 85 -7.34 -32.39 15.13
C THR A 85 -8.04 -33.33 16.11
N LYS A 86 -8.60 -34.39 15.52
CA LYS A 86 -8.98 -35.72 16.04
C LYS A 86 -9.36 -35.87 17.51
#